data_AF-J3BUC6-F1
#
_entry.id   AF-J3BUC6-F1
#
_cell.length_a   1.000
_cell.length_b   1.000
_cell.length_c   1.000
_cell.angle_alpha   90.00
_cell.angle_beta   90.00
_cell.angle_gamma   90.00
#
_symmetry.space_group_name_H-M   'P 1'
#
loop_
_entity.id
_entity.type
_entity.pdbx_description
1 polymer ?
#
loop_
_entity_poly.entity_id
_entity_poly.type
_entity_poly.pdbx_seq_one_letter_code
_entity_poly.pdbx_strand_id
1 'polypeptide(L)'
;MPDEFTDRGWASEEKKAFHLADPLAFAPDWQGRHRRRLTADLDQALVLIGACYDGSGINASDTLKNENFKPHPALKSLLEWLSRHGATQPKRNASSRALTIYNNWASSHKEAVAQMSLFQED
;
A
#
# COMPACT_ATOMS: atom_id res chain seq x y z
N MET A 1 5.77 8.00 -17.36
CA MET A 1 7.20 8.17 -17.73
C MET A 1 8.06 7.74 -16.56
N PRO A 2 9.35 7.36 -16.72
CA PRO A 2 10.21 6.99 -15.59
C PRO A 2 10.19 8.02 -14.44
N ASP A 3 10.12 9.30 -14.78
CA ASP A 3 10.06 10.43 -13.85
C ASP A 3 8.82 10.41 -12.93
N GLU A 4 7.73 9.77 -13.35
CA GLU A 4 6.53 9.65 -12.51
C GLU A 4 6.80 8.84 -11.24
N PHE A 5 7.67 7.82 -11.31
CA PHE A 5 8.01 7.01 -10.14
C PHE A 5 8.80 7.83 -9.11
N THR A 6 9.66 8.74 -9.56
CA THR A 6 10.40 9.65 -8.69
C THR A 6 9.52 10.78 -8.17
N ASP A 7 8.67 11.37 -9.02
CA ASP A 7 7.77 12.47 -8.65
C ASP A 7 6.74 12.06 -7.60
N ARG A 8 6.28 10.81 -7.66
CA ARG A 8 5.38 10.22 -6.65
C ARG A 8 6.11 9.66 -5.42
N GLY A 9 7.44 9.68 -5.42
CA GLY A 9 8.26 9.11 -4.35
C GLY A 9 8.18 7.59 -4.25
N TRP A 10 7.77 6.89 -5.32
CA TRP A 10 7.75 5.42 -5.41
C TRP A 10 9.12 4.82 -5.67
N ALA A 11 10.01 5.61 -6.26
CA ALA A 11 11.39 5.25 -6.43
C ALA A 11 12.31 6.45 -6.22
N SER A 12 13.55 6.17 -5.85
CA SER A 12 14.64 7.13 -5.84
C SER A 12 15.74 6.64 -6.76
N GLU A 13 16.35 7.56 -7.51
CA GLU A 13 17.54 7.26 -8.31
C GLU A 13 18.80 7.59 -7.50
N GLU A 14 19.68 6.60 -7.34
CA GLU A 14 21.04 6.82 -6.84
C GLU A 14 22.03 6.22 -7.83
N LYS A 15 22.97 7.03 -8.34
CA LYS A 15 24.05 6.56 -9.24
C LYS A 15 23.52 5.74 -10.45
N LYS A 16 22.40 6.16 -11.06
CA LYS A 16 21.71 5.47 -12.17
C LYS A 16 21.07 4.12 -11.82
N ALA A 17 20.97 3.80 -10.54
CA ALA A 17 20.16 2.68 -10.05
C ALA A 17 18.87 3.22 -9.43
N PHE A 18 17.74 2.59 -9.77
CA PHE A 18 16.45 2.92 -9.18
C PHE A 18 16.16 2.00 -7.99
N HIS A 19 15.79 2.61 -6.88
CA HIS A 19 15.41 1.92 -5.65
C HIS A 19 13.95 2.19 -5.36
N LEU A 20 13.14 1.14 -5.16
CA LEU A 20 11.76 1.30 -4.71
C LEU A 20 11.73 1.93 -3.32
N ALA A 21 10.72 2.75 -3.08
CA ALA A 21 10.46 3.38 -1.80
C ALA A 21 10.42 2.37 -0.66
N ASP A 22 11.00 2.77 0.47
CA ASP A 22 10.84 2.05 1.72
C ASP A 22 9.42 2.31 2.27
N PRO A 23 8.56 1.28 2.37
CA PRO A 23 7.21 1.47 2.90
C PRO A 23 7.21 2.07 4.32
N LEU A 24 8.22 1.77 5.15
CA LEU A 24 8.31 2.28 6.52
C LEU A 24 8.55 3.80 6.55
N ALA A 25 9.32 4.33 5.60
CA ALA A 25 9.51 5.78 5.45
C ALA A 25 8.31 6.45 4.77
N PHE A 26 7.63 5.74 3.86
CA PHE A 26 6.51 6.26 3.07
C PHE A 26 5.25 6.49 3.92
N ALA A 27 4.90 5.56 4.80
CA ALA A 27 3.63 5.60 5.55
C ALA A 27 3.51 6.81 6.52
N PRO A 28 4.54 7.19 7.29
CA PRO A 28 4.49 8.37 8.16
C PRO A 28 4.35 9.70 7.39
N ASP A 29 5.06 9.86 6.27
CA ASP A 29 4.97 11.06 5.43
C ASP A 29 3.54 11.26 4.92
N TRP A 30 2.86 10.17 4.56
CA TRP A 30 1.45 10.24 4.17
C TRP A 30 0.51 10.64 5.32
N GLN A 31 0.72 10.08 6.53
CA GLN A 31 -0.10 10.45 7.70
C GLN A 31 0.02 11.94 8.05
N GLY A 32 1.21 12.53 7.89
CA GLY A 32 1.46 13.95 8.17
C GLY A 32 0.87 14.92 7.14
N ARG A 33 0.73 14.53 5.86
CA ARG A 33 0.30 15.41 4.76
C ARG A 33 -1.22 15.57 4.59
N HIS A 34 -1.98 15.63 5.69
CA HIS A 34 -3.45 15.80 5.66
C HIS A 34 -4.20 14.75 4.81
N ARG A 35 -3.69 13.52 4.69
CA ARG A 35 -4.39 12.40 4.03
C ARG A 35 -4.95 12.78 2.65
N ARG A 36 -4.16 13.45 1.79
CA ARG A 36 -4.53 13.63 0.37
C ARG A 36 -4.97 12.27 -0.20
N ARG A 37 -6.03 12.26 -1.02
CA ARG A 37 -6.60 11.03 -1.58
C ARG A 37 -5.50 10.17 -2.20
N LEU A 38 -5.30 8.97 -1.65
CA LEU A 38 -4.45 7.94 -2.27
C LEU A 38 -5.30 7.26 -3.34
N THR A 39 -5.08 7.60 -4.60
CA THR A 39 -5.82 6.99 -5.71
C THR A 39 -5.02 5.90 -6.41
N ALA A 40 -3.69 6.00 -6.38
CA ALA A 40 -2.84 4.98 -6.97
C ALA A 40 -2.72 3.75 -6.05
N ASP A 41 -2.62 2.60 -6.68
CA ASP A 41 -2.58 1.30 -6.02
C ASP A 41 -1.28 1.07 -5.25
N LEU A 42 -0.14 1.45 -5.82
CA LEU A 42 1.17 1.32 -5.19
C LEU A 42 1.31 2.24 -3.98
N ASP A 43 0.79 3.47 -4.07
CA ASP A 43 0.63 4.41 -2.96
C ASP A 43 -0.07 3.75 -1.76
N GLN A 44 -1.24 3.16 -2.01
CA GLN A 44 -2.03 2.48 -0.99
C GLN A 44 -1.32 1.25 -0.41
N ALA A 45 -0.65 0.47 -1.27
CA ALA A 45 0.13 -0.69 -0.85
C ALA A 45 1.28 -0.27 0.07
N LEU A 46 2.07 0.75 -0.31
CA LEU A 46 3.19 1.25 0.48
C LEU A 46 2.74 1.76 1.85
N VAL A 47 1.64 2.51 1.92
CA VAL A 47 1.09 2.99 3.19
C VAL A 47 0.65 1.83 4.09
N LEU A 48 -0.08 0.85 3.55
CA LEU A 48 -0.60 -0.26 4.35
C LEU A 48 0.52 -1.19 4.83
N ILE A 49 1.50 -1.46 3.97
CA ILE A 49 2.69 -2.25 4.30
C ILE A 49 3.53 -1.52 5.35
N GLY A 50 3.78 -0.22 5.16
CA GLY A 50 4.54 0.62 6.09
C GLY A 50 3.93 0.63 7.49
N ALA A 51 2.60 0.72 7.57
CA ALA A 51 1.88 0.62 8.84
C ALA A 51 2.06 -0.76 9.54
N CYS A 52 2.31 -1.82 8.78
CA CYS A 52 2.48 -3.19 9.31
C CYS A 52 3.92 -3.55 9.70
N TYR A 53 4.89 -2.64 9.51
CA TYR A 53 6.24 -2.81 10.04
C TYR A 53 6.25 -2.74 11.56
N ASP A 54 7.14 -3.52 12.19
CA ASP A 54 7.36 -3.45 13.63
C ASP A 54 7.92 -2.06 13.99
N GLY A 55 7.32 -1.41 14.98
CA GLY A 55 7.71 -0.06 15.41
C GLY A 55 7.24 1.08 14.50
N SER A 56 6.35 0.82 13.53
CA SER A 56 5.82 1.87 12.64
C SER A 56 5.05 2.98 13.36
N GLY A 57 4.47 2.67 14.54
CA GLY A 57 3.61 3.59 15.28
C GLY A 57 2.26 3.88 14.60
N ILE A 58 1.95 3.23 13.47
CA ILE A 58 0.75 3.46 12.67
C ILE A 58 -0.20 2.28 12.79
N ASN A 59 -1.47 2.55 13.10
CA ASN A 59 -2.50 1.53 13.08
C ASN A 59 -3.03 1.31 11.65
N ALA A 60 -2.63 0.20 11.01
CA ALA A 60 -3.05 -0.15 9.66
C ALA A 60 -4.58 -0.31 9.52
N SER A 61 -5.28 -0.72 10.58
CA SER A 61 -6.75 -0.83 10.54
C SER A 61 -7.43 0.54 10.48
N ASP A 62 -6.85 1.55 11.14
CA ASP A 62 -7.38 2.92 11.10
C ASP A 62 -7.15 3.55 9.73
N THR A 63 -6.08 3.17 9.02
CA THR A 63 -5.87 3.54 7.62
C THR A 63 -7.02 3.06 6.73
N LEU A 64 -7.49 1.81 6.86
CA LEU A 64 -8.58 1.28 6.05
C LEU A 64 -9.97 1.83 6.41
N LYS A 65 -10.14 2.35 7.63
CA LYS A 65 -11.39 3.00 8.07
C LYS A 65 -11.46 4.48 7.70
N ASN A 66 -10.38 5.04 7.18
CA ASN A 66 -10.31 6.44 6.80
C ASN A 66 -11.12 6.71 5.52
N GLU A 67 -12.03 7.67 5.55
CA GLU A 67 -12.88 8.02 4.39
C GLU A 67 -12.07 8.48 3.16
N ASN A 68 -10.85 9.00 3.37
CA ASN A 68 -9.94 9.38 2.30
C ASN A 68 -9.14 8.21 1.72
N PHE A 69 -9.24 7.03 2.32
CA PHE A 69 -8.62 5.78 1.85
C PHE A 69 -9.71 4.91 1.22
N LYS A 70 -9.82 4.97 -0.11
CA LYS A 70 -10.70 4.09 -0.88
C LYS A 70 -9.85 3.01 -1.52
N PRO A 71 -9.88 1.74 -1.04
CA PRO A 71 -9.04 0.70 -1.58
C PRO A 71 -9.13 0.61 -3.10
N HIS A 72 -7.99 0.50 -3.76
CA HIS A 72 -7.91 0.28 -5.20
C HIS A 72 -8.21 -1.19 -5.50
N PRO A 73 -8.88 -1.54 -6.62
CA PRO A 73 -9.13 -2.93 -6.99
C PRO A 73 -7.86 -3.81 -6.93
N ALA A 74 -6.75 -3.32 -7.48
CA ALA A 74 -5.46 -4.03 -7.51
C ALA A 74 -4.76 -4.18 -6.15
N LEU A 75 -5.23 -3.50 -5.09
CA LEU A 75 -4.52 -3.45 -3.80
C LEU A 75 -4.28 -4.86 -3.23
N LYS A 76 -5.31 -5.72 -3.23
CA LYS A 76 -5.19 -7.10 -2.73
C LYS A 76 -4.08 -7.87 -3.45
N SER A 77 -4.10 -7.84 -4.78
CA SER A 77 -3.15 -8.55 -5.63
C SER A 77 -1.73 -8.04 -5.44
N LEU A 78 -1.56 -6.72 -5.26
CA LEU A 78 -0.26 -6.13 -4.94
C LEU A 78 0.28 -6.57 -3.58
N LEU A 79 -0.56 -6.56 -2.54
CA LEU A 79 -0.16 -7.03 -1.20
C LEU A 79 0.23 -8.51 -1.22
N GLU A 80 -0.53 -9.34 -1.95
CA GLU A 80 -0.22 -10.74 -2.15
C GLU A 80 1.11 -10.93 -2.90
N TRP A 81 1.31 -10.23 -4.01
CA TRP A 81 2.56 -10.33 -4.77
C TRP A 81 3.77 -9.89 -3.93
N LEU A 82 3.67 -8.78 -3.18
CA LEU A 82 4.74 -8.26 -2.34
C LEU A 82 5.03 -9.13 -1.11
N SER A 83 4.04 -9.88 -0.61
CA SER A 83 4.27 -10.86 0.46
C SER A 83 5.19 -12.00 0.02
N ARG A 84 5.24 -12.30 -1.29
CA ARG A 84 6.07 -13.37 -1.87
C ARG A 84 7.38 -12.83 -2.46
N HIS A 85 7.33 -11.65 -3.10
CA HIS A 85 8.43 -11.11 -3.90
C HIS A 85 9.09 -9.86 -3.31
N GLY A 86 8.69 -9.42 -2.12
CA GLY A 86 9.33 -8.31 -1.43
C GLY A 86 10.84 -8.54 -1.27
N ALA A 87 11.64 -7.51 -1.54
CA ALA A 87 13.10 -7.59 -1.58
C ALA A 87 13.75 -8.08 -0.26
N THR A 88 13.11 -7.83 0.87
CA THR A 88 13.60 -8.20 2.20
C THR A 88 12.57 -9.01 2.97
N GLN A 89 13.03 -9.84 3.92
CA GLN A 89 12.12 -10.62 4.79
C GLN A 89 11.18 -9.72 5.60
N PRO A 90 11.62 -8.59 6.21
CA PRO A 90 10.71 -7.65 6.87
C PRO A 90 9.61 -7.13 5.94
N LYS A 91 9.94 -6.77 4.69
CA LYS A 91 8.96 -6.29 3.71
C LYS A 91 7.93 -7.37 3.39
N ARG A 92 8.36 -8.62 3.18
CA ARG A 92 7.45 -9.76 2.94
C ARG A 92 6.52 -10.01 4.13
N ASN A 93 7.06 -9.99 5.35
CA ASN A 93 6.28 -10.17 6.59
C ASN A 93 5.24 -9.04 6.77
N ALA A 94 5.65 -7.78 6.62
CA ALA A 94 4.75 -6.64 6.71
C ALA A 94 3.66 -6.68 5.63
N SER A 95 4.00 -7.10 4.40
CA SER A 95 3.04 -7.27 3.31
C SER A 95 2.03 -8.39 3.58
N SER A 96 2.48 -9.51 4.16
CA SER A 96 1.59 -10.59 4.60
C SER A 96 0.61 -10.12 5.68
N ARG A 97 1.07 -9.36 6.68
CA ARG A 97 0.20 -8.76 7.71
C ARG A 97 -0.80 -7.78 7.11
N ALA A 98 -0.35 -6.91 6.22
CA ALA A 98 -1.21 -5.96 5.51
C ALA A 98 -2.31 -6.68 4.71
N LEU A 99 -1.97 -7.79 4.04
CA LEU A 99 -2.94 -8.63 3.33
C LEU A 99 -3.97 -9.23 4.28
N THR A 100 -3.57 -9.73 5.44
CA THR A 100 -4.51 -10.24 6.47
C THR A 100 -5.48 -9.15 6.94
N ILE A 101 -4.97 -7.96 7.24
CA ILE A 101 -5.79 -6.82 7.68
C ILE A 101 -6.76 -6.38 6.58
N TYR A 102 -6.29 -6.31 5.34
CA TYR A 102 -7.13 -6.03 4.17
C TYR A 102 -8.24 -7.07 4.01
N ASN A 103 -7.92 -8.37 4.09
CA ASN A 103 -8.92 -9.44 3.96
C ASN A 103 -10.00 -9.36 5.05
N ASN A 104 -9.61 -9.01 6.29
CA ASN A 104 -10.56 -8.78 7.37
C ASN A 104 -11.48 -7.60 7.05
N TRP A 105 -10.94 -6.47 6.58
CA TRP A 105 -11.75 -5.33 6.13
C TRP A 105 -12.68 -5.73 4.97
N ALA A 106 -12.17 -6.41 3.95
CA ALA A 106 -12.91 -6.85 2.77
C ALA A 106 -14.09 -7.77 3.13
N SER A 107 -13.92 -8.63 4.14
CA SER A 107 -14.99 -9.52 4.62
C SER A 107 -16.21 -8.76 5.16
N SER A 108 -16.00 -7.56 5.70
CA SER A 108 -17.04 -6.65 6.21
C SER A 108 -17.53 -5.63 5.18
N HIS A 109 -16.89 -5.54 4.01
CA HIS A 109 -17.21 -4.57 2.95
C HIS A 109 -17.48 -5.26 1.60
N LYS A 110 -18.23 -6.37 1.63
CA LYS A 110 -18.42 -7.26 0.48
C LYS A 110 -18.96 -6.55 -0.77
N GLU A 111 -19.89 -5.62 -0.61
CA GLU A 111 -20.47 -4.85 -1.72
C GLU A 111 -19.42 -3.98 -2.42
N ALA A 112 -18.63 -3.24 -1.64
CA ALA A 112 -17.54 -2.43 -2.18
C ALA A 112 -16.50 -3.28 -2.92
N VAL A 113 -16.17 -4.45 -2.37
CA VAL A 113 -15.23 -5.39 -2.99
C VAL A 113 -15.79 -5.97 -4.30
N ALA A 114 -17.06 -6.36 -4.32
CA ALA A 114 -17.72 -6.86 -5.53
C ALA A 114 -17.78 -5.80 -6.63
N GLN A 115 -18.05 -4.54 -6.28
CA GLN A 115 -18.02 -3.44 -7.24
C GLN A 115 -16.59 -3.22 -7.79
N MET A 116 -15.56 -3.33 -6.95
CA MET A 116 -14.17 -3.17 -7.39
C MET A 116 -13.70 -4.29 -8.33
N SER A 117 -14.12 -5.54 -8.12
CA SER A 117 -13.71 -6.64 -8.99
C SER A 117 -14.19 -6.48 -10.43
N LEU A 118 -15.29 -5.77 -10.67
CA LEU A 118 -15.78 -5.47 -12.01
C LEU A 118 -14.79 -4.66 -12.86
N PHE A 119 -13.91 -3.88 -12.21
CA PHE A 119 -12.90 -3.05 -12.88
C PHE A 119 -11.55 -3.76 -13.04
N GLN A 120 -11.42 -5.03 -12.63
CA GLN A 120 -10.20 -5.83 -12.82
C GLN A 120 -10.28 -6.78 -14.02
N GLU A 121 -11.45 -6.92 -14.66
CA GLU A 121 -11.71 -7.91 -15.71
C GLU A 121 -11.37 -7.45 -17.15
N ASP A 122 -10.60 -6.35 -17.31
CA ASP A 122 -10.16 -5.83 -18.61
C ASP A 122 -8.68 -6.13 -18.93
#